data_AF-A0A4W6CTN0-F1
#
_entry.id   AF-A0A4W6CTN0-F1
#
_cell.length_a   1.000
_cell.length_b   1.000
_cell.length_c   1.000
_cell.angle_alpha   90.00
_cell.angle_beta   90.00
_cell.angle_gamma   90.00
#
_symmetry.space_group_name_H-M   'P 1'
#
loop_
_entity.id
_entity.type
_entity.pdbx_description
1 polymer ?
#
loop_
_entity_poly.entity_id
_entity_poly.type
_entity_poly.pdbx_seq_one_letter_code
_entity_poly.pdbx_strand_id
1 'polypeptide(L)'
;CSSIYVCSLTEYEQCSFCVTDPSKSSPNGKKCFTCDGQKCTATLNCAGNEDSCITATVSVGGGKTTVKGCASKTVCANIQTAQMMGIIGAEMSCCQGDYCNSASSTSAGLLLLVAPLISLVFS
;
A
#
# COMPACT_ATOMS: atom_id res chain seq x y z
N CYS A 1 15.71 15.57 7.10
CA CYS A 1 14.85 16.59 7.73
C CYS A 1 15.30 16.88 9.15
N SER A 2 16.16 17.90 9.26
CA SER A 2 16.43 18.79 10.38
C SER A 2 17.56 19.68 9.82
N SER A 3 17.19 20.69 9.02
CA SER A 3 18.12 21.62 8.35
C SER A 3 19.35 20.99 7.64
N ILE A 4 19.14 20.02 6.75
CA ILE A 4 20.22 19.43 5.94
C ILE A 4 20.01 19.79 4.48
N TYR A 5 20.98 20.48 3.89
CA TYR A 5 21.12 20.65 2.45
C TYR A 5 21.54 19.30 1.84
N VAL A 6 20.78 18.82 0.86
CA VAL A 6 21.14 17.61 0.11
C VAL A 6 21.76 18.08 -1.20
N CYS A 7 23.04 17.78 -1.37
CA CYS A 7 23.80 18.09 -2.57
C CYS A 7 24.03 16.79 -3.33
N SER A 8 23.63 16.72 -4.60
CA SER A 8 23.95 15.59 -5.46
C SER A 8 25.43 15.67 -5.86
N LEU A 9 26.16 14.55 -5.80
CA LEU A 9 27.57 14.48 -6.22
C LEU A 9 27.74 14.54 -7.75
N THR A 10 26.65 14.60 -8.52
CA THR A 10 26.69 14.52 -9.98
C THR A 10 26.91 15.86 -10.66
N GLU A 11 26.62 16.99 -9.99
CA GLU A 11 26.73 18.32 -10.60
C GLU A 11 27.12 19.35 -9.51
N TYR A 12 28.33 19.89 -9.61
CA TYR A 12 29.03 20.66 -8.57
C TYR A 12 28.41 22.03 -8.19
N GLU A 13 27.15 22.36 -8.48
CA GLU A 13 26.59 23.69 -8.14
C GLU A 13 25.07 23.76 -7.85
N GLN A 14 24.42 22.67 -7.43
CA GLN A 14 23.03 22.81 -6.96
C GLN A 14 22.73 21.95 -5.73
N CYS A 15 23.06 22.48 -4.56
CA CYS A 15 22.46 22.00 -3.31
C CYS A 15 21.02 22.50 -3.26
N SER A 16 20.05 21.58 -3.32
CA SER A 16 18.65 21.96 -3.24
C SER A 16 18.23 22.05 -1.77
N PHE A 17 17.50 23.10 -1.41
CA PHE A 17 16.83 23.14 -0.12
C PHE A 17 15.78 22.03 -0.13
N CYS A 18 15.86 21.07 0.79
CA CYS A 18 14.75 20.16 1.01
C CYS A 18 13.59 20.96 1.59
N VAL A 19 12.86 21.69 0.75
CA VAL A 19 11.46 22.02 1.03
C VAL A 19 10.81 20.67 1.22
N THR A 20 10.40 20.40 2.46
CA THR A 20 9.40 19.37 2.68
C THR A 20 8.23 19.88 1.88
N ASP A 21 8.00 19.35 0.68
CA ASP A 21 6.85 19.71 -0.11
C ASP A 21 5.64 19.48 0.83
N PRO A 22 4.96 20.53 1.30
CA PRO A 22 3.98 20.39 2.36
C PRO A 22 2.84 19.46 1.90
N SER A 23 2.62 19.38 0.58
CA SER A 23 1.76 18.42 -0.08
C SER A 23 2.19 16.96 0.12
N LYS A 24 3.47 16.63 0.22
CA LYS A 24 3.97 15.27 0.51
C LYS A 24 3.65 14.78 1.91
N SER A 25 3.41 15.68 2.87
CA SER A 25 3.11 15.33 4.27
C SER A 25 1.65 15.56 4.66
N SER A 26 0.88 16.29 3.84
CA SER A 26 -0.53 16.46 4.09
C SER A 26 -1.31 15.20 3.70
N PRO A 27 -2.30 14.79 4.51
CA PRO A 27 -3.18 13.69 4.15
C PRO A 27 -3.88 13.96 2.82
N ASN A 28 -3.81 13.01 1.89
CA ASN A 28 -4.38 13.15 0.55
C ASN A 28 -5.81 12.59 0.43
N GLY A 29 -6.39 12.15 1.55
CA GLY A 29 -7.73 11.56 1.64
C GLY A 29 -7.77 10.05 1.48
N LYS A 30 -6.73 9.42 0.92
CA LYS A 30 -6.61 7.98 0.77
C LYS A 30 -6.36 7.30 2.12
N LYS A 31 -7.01 6.16 2.35
CA LYS A 31 -6.87 5.37 3.58
C LYS A 31 -6.51 3.93 3.27
N CYS A 32 -5.58 3.38 4.04
CA CYS A 32 -5.12 2.00 3.91
C CYS A 32 -4.98 1.35 5.29
N PHE A 33 -4.82 0.03 5.34
CA PHE A 33 -4.35 -0.65 6.54
C PHE A 33 -2.83 -0.62 6.64
N THR A 34 -2.32 -0.66 7.86
CA THR A 34 -0.91 -0.78 8.23
C THR A 34 -0.74 -1.83 9.33
N CYS A 35 0.50 -2.24 9.59
CA CYS A 35 0.83 -3.20 10.62
C CYS A 35 1.51 -2.53 11.82
N ASP A 36 0.99 -2.82 13.01
CA ASP A 36 1.64 -2.55 14.29
C ASP A 36 2.25 -3.86 14.78
N GLY A 37 3.56 -4.04 14.53
CA GLY A 37 4.22 -5.34 14.65
C GLY A 37 3.56 -6.40 13.77
N GLN A 38 3.05 -7.48 14.38
CA GLN A 38 2.36 -8.58 13.69
C GLN A 38 0.88 -8.27 13.38
N LYS A 39 0.31 -7.19 13.94
CA LYS A 39 -1.12 -6.88 13.81
C LYS A 39 -1.37 -5.92 12.65
N CYS A 40 -1.89 -6.43 11.54
CA CYS A 40 -2.12 -5.69 10.31
C CYS A 40 -3.53 -5.11 10.13
N THR A 41 -4.11 -4.60 11.23
CA THR A 41 -5.49 -4.07 11.29
C THR A 41 -5.54 -2.58 11.60
N ALA A 42 -4.41 -1.93 11.88
CA ALA A 42 -4.37 -0.51 12.15
C ALA A 42 -4.64 0.29 10.87
N THR A 43 -5.29 1.44 10.99
CA THR A 43 -5.59 2.32 9.85
C THR A 43 -4.49 3.36 9.64
N LEU A 44 -4.22 3.69 8.38
CA LEU A 44 -3.25 4.68 7.97
C LEU A 44 -3.90 5.67 6.99
N ASN A 45 -3.74 6.96 7.25
CA ASN A 45 -4.06 8.03 6.30
C ASN A 45 -2.83 8.26 5.43
N CYS A 46 -2.98 8.10 4.11
CA CYS A 46 -1.89 8.31 3.17
C CYS A 46 -1.66 9.80 2.92
N ALA A 47 -0.47 10.16 2.46
CA ALA A 47 -0.06 11.54 2.23
C ALA A 47 0.44 11.77 0.81
N GLY A 48 0.38 13.02 0.35
CA GLY A 48 0.89 13.43 -0.96
C GLY A 48 0.41 12.57 -2.12
N ASN A 49 1.34 11.95 -2.83
CA ASN A 49 1.06 11.14 -4.03
C ASN A 49 0.87 9.64 -3.73
N GLU A 50 0.63 9.27 -2.48
CA GLU A 50 0.35 7.88 -2.11
C GLU A 50 -1.13 7.54 -2.35
N ASP A 51 -1.46 7.28 -3.61
CA ASP A 51 -2.84 7.08 -4.08
C ASP A 51 -3.30 5.60 -4.07
N SER A 52 -2.43 4.68 -3.67
CA SER A 52 -2.63 3.23 -3.70
C SER A 52 -2.28 2.58 -2.36
N CYS A 53 -2.93 1.46 -2.04
CA CYS A 53 -2.55 0.65 -0.87
C CYS A 53 -1.62 -0.47 -1.30
N ILE A 54 -0.68 -0.84 -0.43
CA ILE A 54 0.28 -1.92 -0.66
C ILE A 54 0.18 -2.97 0.45
N THR A 55 0.41 -4.23 0.07
CA THR A 55 0.68 -5.37 0.96
C THR A 55 1.94 -6.05 0.47
N ALA A 56 2.86 -6.38 1.37
CA ALA A 56 4.05 -7.17 1.06
C ALA A 56 4.23 -8.29 2.08
N THR A 57 4.55 -9.49 1.62
CA THR A 57 4.85 -10.65 2.45
C THR A 57 6.29 -11.07 2.20
N VAL A 58 7.10 -11.02 3.25
CA VAL A 58 8.53 -11.35 3.23
C VAL A 58 8.77 -12.59 4.10
N SER A 59 9.66 -13.47 3.64
CA SER A 59 10.09 -14.63 4.42
C SER A 59 11.35 -14.27 5.20
N VAL A 60 11.28 -14.24 6.53
CA VAL A 60 12.41 -13.93 7.41
C VAL A 60 12.57 -15.07 8.41
N GLY A 61 13.74 -15.70 8.45
CA GLY A 61 14.05 -16.77 9.42
C GLY A 61 13.13 -18.00 9.37
N GLY A 62 12.56 -18.32 8.21
CA GLY A 62 11.63 -19.46 8.05
C GLY A 62 10.15 -19.13 8.31
N GLY A 63 9.82 -17.91 8.75
CA GLY A 63 8.45 -17.42 8.90
C GLY A 63 8.07 -16.38 7.85
N LYS A 64 6.78 -16.31 7.47
CA LYS A 64 6.24 -15.25 6.63
C LYS A 64 5.78 -14.08 7.50
N THR A 65 6.25 -12.87 7.20
CA THR A 65 5.83 -11.62 7.82
C THR A 65 5.15 -10.74 6.79
N THR A 66 3.98 -10.20 7.13
CA THR A 66 3.24 -9.29 6.25
C THR A 66 3.39 -7.86 6.73
N VAL A 67 3.62 -6.95 5.80
CA VAL A 67 3.59 -5.51 6.00
C VAL A 67 2.57 -4.88 5.07
N LYS A 68 1.99 -3.76 5.50
CA LYS A 68 0.95 -3.03 4.77
C LYS A 68 1.18 -1.53 4.87
N GLY A 69 0.72 -0.77 3.88
CA GLY A 69 0.80 0.68 3.93
C GLY A 69 0.25 1.37 2.70
N CYS A 70 0.74 2.59 2.49
CA CYS A 70 0.43 3.43 1.35
C CYS A 70 1.58 3.41 0.33
N ALA A 71 1.25 3.58 -0.95
CA ALA A 71 2.22 3.64 -2.04
C ALA A 71 1.69 4.55 -3.16
N SER A 72 2.61 5.11 -3.95
CA SER A 72 2.24 5.78 -5.20
C SER A 72 2.06 4.79 -6.33
N LYS A 73 1.26 5.14 -7.34
CA LYS A 73 1.13 4.35 -8.59
C LYS A 73 2.47 3.95 -9.20
N THR A 74 3.45 4.85 -9.22
CA THR A 74 4.78 4.59 -9.78
C THR A 74 5.52 3.52 -9.01
N VAL A 75 5.47 3.56 -7.66
CA VAL A 75 6.07 2.51 -6.82
C VAL A 75 5.41 1.17 -7.08
N CYS A 76 4.07 1.14 -7.15
CA CYS A 76 3.34 -0.09 -7.45
C CYS A 76 3.70 -0.68 -8.83
N ALA A 77 3.82 0.16 -9.86
CA ALA A 77 4.23 -0.29 -11.20
C ALA A 77 5.66 -0.87 -11.19
N ASN A 78 6.60 -0.20 -10.53
CA ASN A 78 7.98 -0.67 -10.43
C ASN A 78 8.09 -2.02 -9.68
N ILE A 79 7.30 -2.19 -8.62
CA ILE A 79 7.23 -3.45 -7.87
C ILE A 79 6.71 -4.58 -8.78
N GLN A 80 5.64 -4.34 -9.53
CA GLN A 80 5.12 -5.33 -10.48
C GLN A 80 6.17 -5.71 -11.53
N THR A 81 6.88 -4.74 -12.09
CA THR A 81 7.98 -5.00 -13.04
C THR A 81 9.09 -5.82 -12.39
N ALA A 82 9.54 -5.44 -11.19
CA ALA A 82 10.65 -6.13 -10.52
C ALA A 82 10.27 -7.53 -10.02
N GLN A 83 9.01 -7.77 -9.65
CA GLN A 83 8.48 -9.13 -9.40
C GLN A 83 8.45 -9.96 -10.68
N MET A 84 8.00 -9.39 -11.80
CA MET A 84 7.99 -10.07 -13.10
C MET A 84 9.41 -10.45 -13.57
N MET A 85 10.39 -9.60 -13.29
CA MET A 85 11.81 -9.86 -13.58
C MET A 85 12.48 -10.78 -12.55
N GLY A 86 11.76 -11.23 -11.51
CA GLY A 86 12.30 -12.12 -10.46
C GLY A 86 13.35 -11.46 -9.55
N ILE A 87 13.47 -10.14 -9.57
CA ILE A 87 14.45 -9.39 -8.77
C ILE A 87 14.06 -9.40 -7.29
N ILE A 88 12.76 -9.49 -7.01
CA ILE A 88 12.21 -9.41 -5.66
C ILE A 88 11.71 -10.79 -5.24
N GLY A 89 12.31 -11.36 -4.20
CA GLY A 89 11.88 -12.62 -3.57
C GLY A 89 10.68 -12.48 -2.60
N ALA A 90 9.95 -11.36 -2.66
CA ALA A 90 8.84 -11.05 -1.76
C ALA A 90 7.53 -10.93 -2.52
N GLU A 91 6.44 -11.42 -1.92
CA GLU A 91 5.10 -11.39 -2.51
C GLU A 91 4.48 -10.02 -2.22
N MET A 92 4.46 -9.13 -3.22
CA MET A 92 3.88 -7.79 -3.09
C MET A 92 2.64 -7.62 -3.96
N SER A 93 1.70 -6.80 -3.49
CA SER A 93 0.47 -6.47 -4.18
C SER A 93 0.06 -5.03 -3.88
N CYS A 94 -0.47 -4.36 -4.90
CA CYS A 94 -1.09 -3.05 -4.77
C CYS A 94 -2.56 -3.07 -5.21
N CYS A 95 -3.37 -2.20 -4.60
CA CYS A 95 -4.78 -2.04 -4.95
C CYS A 95 -5.25 -0.58 -4.85
N GLN A 96 -6.29 -0.27 -5.63
CA GLN A 96 -6.99 1.02 -5.61
C GLN A 96 -8.26 0.92 -4.74
N GLY A 97 -8.73 2.05 -4.21
CA GLY A 97 -9.80 2.10 -3.20
C GLY A 97 -9.29 2.18 -1.77
N ASP A 98 -10.12 2.71 -0.87
CA ASP A 98 -9.79 2.79 0.55
C ASP A 98 -9.81 1.41 1.19
N TYR A 99 -8.85 1.15 2.08
CA TYR A 99 -8.78 -0.07 2.88
C TYR A 99 -8.75 -1.39 2.07
N CYS A 100 -8.48 -1.31 0.76
CA CYS A 100 -8.50 -2.46 -0.14
C CYS A 100 -7.43 -3.52 0.22
N ASN A 101 -6.38 -3.12 0.94
CA ASN A 101 -5.36 -4.01 1.50
C ASN A 101 -5.81 -4.68 2.81
N SER A 102 -7.11 -4.86 3.00
CA SER A 102 -7.66 -5.71 4.06
C SER A 102 -7.17 -7.15 3.91
N ALA A 103 -7.17 -7.91 5.00
CA ALA A 103 -7.10 -9.36 4.89
C ALA A 103 -8.41 -9.82 4.24
N SER A 104 -8.44 -9.95 2.91
CA SER A 104 -9.64 -10.37 2.19
C SER A 104 -9.95 -11.82 2.55
N SER A 105 -10.90 -12.01 3.47
CA SER A 105 -11.47 -13.32 3.81
C SER A 105 -12.95 -13.18 4.17
N THR A 106 -13.70 -12.51 3.29
CA THR A 106 -15.12 -12.78 3.14
C THR A 106 -15.31 -13.13 1.68
N SER A 107 -15.17 -14.43 1.42
CA SER A 107 -15.50 -15.05 0.15
C SER A 107 -16.84 -14.52 -0.36
N ALA A 108 -16.94 -14.38 -1.68
CA ALA A 108 -18.14 -14.00 -2.43
C ALA A 108 -19.41 -14.82 -2.13
N GLY A 109 -19.38 -15.74 -1.16
CA GLY A 109 -20.52 -16.53 -0.70
C GLY A 109 -21.64 -15.70 -0.08
N LEU A 110 -21.36 -14.51 0.51
CA LEU A 110 -22.45 -13.70 1.09
C LEU A 110 -23.34 -13.04 0.01
N LEU A 111 -22.78 -12.72 -1.16
CA LEU A 111 -23.53 -12.19 -2.30
C LEU A 111 -24.31 -13.27 -3.07
N LEU A 112 -23.97 -14.55 -2.91
CA LEU A 112 -24.70 -15.65 -3.55
C LEU A 112 -25.94 -16.10 -2.73
N LEU A 113 -26.01 -15.74 -1.45
CA LEU A 113 -27.11 -16.13 -0.56
C LEU A 113 -28.37 -15.26 -0.72
N VAL A 114 -28.29 -14.12 -1.40
CA VAL A 114 -29.48 -13.28 -1.65
C VAL A 114 -30.39 -13.86 -2.74
N ALA A 115 -29.86 -14.63 -3.69
CA ALA A 115 -30.64 -15.21 -4.79
C ALA A 115 -31.69 -16.27 -4.39
N PRO A 116 -31.41 -17.25 -3.49
CA PRO A 116 -32.41 -18.24 -3.10
C PRO A 116 -33.51 -17.69 -2.18
N LEU A 117 -33.25 -16.63 -1.41
CA LEU A 117 -34.25 -16.05 -0.49
C LEU A 117 -35.40 -15.39 -1.24
N ILE A 118 -35.13 -14.77 -2.40
CA ILE A 118 -36.14 -14.11 -3.24
C ILE A 118 -37.18 -15.15 -3.71
N SER A 119 -36.74 -16.34 -4.12
CA SER A 119 -37.62 -17.41 -4.59
C SER A 119 -38.58 -17.97 -3.54
N LEU A 120 -38.25 -17.84 -2.24
CA LEU A 120 -39.11 -18.29 -1.14
C LEU A 120 -40.20 -17.26 -0.77
N VAL A 121 -39.97 -15.98 -1.05
CA VAL A 121 -40.96 -14.90 -0.79
C VAL A 121 -41.98 -14.78 -1.93
N PHE A 122 -41.65 -15.29 -3.12
CA PHE A 122 -42.50 -15.28 -4.31
C PHE A 122 -43.03 -16.67 -4.70
N SER A 123 -42.90 -17.67 -3.82
CA SER A 123 -43.51 -19.00 -3.95
C SER A 123 -44.77 -19.14 -3.09
#